data_AF-A0A438CTN5-F1
#
_entry.id   AF-A0A438CTN5-F1
#
_cell.length_a   1.000
_cell.length_b   1.000
_cell.length_c   1.000
_cell.angle_alpha   90.00
_cell.angle_beta   90.00
_cell.angle_gamma   90.00
#
_symmetry.space_group_name_H-M   'P 1'
#
loop_
_entity.id
_entity.type
_entity.pdbx_description
1 polymer ?
#
loop_
_entity_poly.entity_id
_entity_poly.type
_entity_poly.pdbx_seq_one_letter_code
_entity_poly.pdbx_strand_id
1 'polypeptide(L)'
;MTLQPLSPQEQKDAYLPAELGVPSKQPSNYFCKTLIASDTSTHGGFSVPRRAAEKVFPPLEFSQQPPAQELIARDLHDNEWKFRHIFRG
;
A
#
# COMPACT_ATOMS: atom_id res chain seq x y z
N MET A 1 -8.55 19.38 -3.90
CA MET A 1 -9.71 19.75 -3.06
C MET A 1 -10.23 21.07 -3.58
N THR A 2 -11.52 21.15 -3.86
CA THR A 2 -12.17 22.38 -4.35
C THR A 2 -13.22 22.78 -3.33
N LEU A 3 -13.16 24.02 -2.87
CA LEU A 3 -14.14 24.57 -1.95
C LEU A 3 -15.16 25.38 -2.75
N GLN A 4 -16.44 25.18 -2.46
CA GLN A 4 -17.52 26.00 -3.00
C GLN A 4 -18.13 26.81 -1.86
N PRO A 5 -18.29 28.13 -2.00
CA PRO A 5 -18.98 28.93 -1.00
C PRO A 5 -20.47 28.57 -0.94
N LEU A 6 -21.00 28.45 0.27
CA LEU A 6 -22.40 28.14 0.52
C LEU A 6 -23.27 29.40 0.44
N SER A 7 -24.48 29.26 -0.09
CA SER A 7 -25.51 30.30 -0.05
C SER A 7 -26.01 30.55 1.38
N PRO A 8 -26.62 31.71 1.68
CA PRO A 8 -27.16 32.01 3.01
C PRO A 8 -28.25 31.04 3.49
N GLN A 9 -28.92 30.31 2.59
CA GLN A 9 -29.91 29.29 2.91
C GLN A 9 -29.23 27.97 3.31
N GLU A 10 -28.23 27.52 2.54
CA GLU A 10 -27.43 26.33 2.85
C GLU A 10 -26.64 26.46 4.16
N GLN A 11 -26.31 27.69 4.57
CA GLN A 11 -25.68 27.96 5.88
C GLN A 11 -26.62 27.71 7.08
N LYS A 12 -27.95 27.72 6.87
CA LYS A 12 -28.95 27.46 7.92
C LYS A 12 -29.38 26.01 8.00
N ASP A 13 -29.21 25.26 6.91
CA ASP A 13 -29.49 23.84 6.89
C ASP A 13 -28.37 23.09 7.62
N ALA A 14 -28.73 22.32 8.66
CA ALA A 14 -27.79 21.42 9.30
C ALA A 14 -27.43 20.32 8.29
N TYR A 15 -26.25 20.42 7.66
CA TYR A 15 -25.74 19.41 6.74
C TYR A 15 -25.80 18.03 7.42
N LEU A 16 -26.77 17.22 7.00
CA LEU A 16 -26.84 15.84 7.44
C LEU A 16 -25.59 15.12 6.92
N PRO A 17 -24.82 14.43 7.77
CA PRO A 17 -23.59 13.72 7.39
C PRO A 17 -23.74 12.64 6.30
N ALA A 18 -24.95 12.42 5.78
CA ALA A 18 -25.27 11.36 4.82
C ALA A 18 -24.63 11.56 3.42
N GLU A 19 -24.23 12.79 3.07
CA GLU A 19 -23.54 13.13 1.81
C GLU A 19 -22.01 13.28 1.98
N LEU A 20 -21.48 13.14 3.20
CA LEU A 20 -20.04 13.03 3.40
C LEU A 20 -19.65 11.65 2.89
N GLY A 21 -19.18 11.61 1.64
CA GLY A 21 -18.92 10.41 0.86
C GLY A 21 -18.27 9.27 1.66
N VAL A 22 -18.50 8.04 1.18
CA VAL A 22 -18.05 6.78 1.79
C VAL A 22 -16.74 6.98 2.54
N PRO A 23 -16.70 6.79 3.88
CA PRO A 23 -15.48 7.00 4.65
C PRO A 23 -14.38 6.23 3.95
N SER A 24 -13.24 6.90 3.73
CA SER A 24 -12.08 6.30 3.07
C SER A 24 -11.80 4.95 3.73
N LYS A 25 -12.20 3.87 3.05
CA LYS A 25 -11.93 2.51 3.48
C LYS A 25 -10.45 2.31 3.20
N GLN A 26 -9.60 2.80 4.12
CA GLN A 26 -8.18 2.56 4.01
C GLN A 26 -7.98 1.05 3.85
N PRO A 27 -7.16 0.62 2.88
CA PRO A 27 -6.93 -0.80 2.67
C PRO A 27 -6.46 -1.39 3.99
N SER A 28 -7.03 -2.51 4.43
CA SER A 28 -6.58 -3.20 5.64
C SER A 28 -5.32 -4.03 5.37
N ASN A 29 -5.06 -4.35 4.10
CA ASN A 29 -3.94 -5.16 3.62
C ASN A 29 -2.81 -4.28 3.08
N TYR A 30 -2.09 -3.64 3.99
CA TYR A 30 -0.86 -2.89 3.69
C TYR A 30 0.15 -3.06 4.81
N PHE A 31 1.38 -2.62 4.51
CA PHE A 31 2.41 -2.35 5.49
C PHE A 31 3.20 -1.10 5.06
N CYS A 32 3.81 -0.42 6.02
CA CYS A 32 4.74 0.66 5.78
C CYS A 32 6.05 0.33 6.49
N LYS A 33 7.19 0.62 5.86
CA LYS A 33 8.51 0.43 6.43
C LYS A 33 9.37 1.66 6.18
N THR A 34 10.02 2.17 7.22
CA THR A 34 11.11 3.14 7.09
C THR A 34 12.32 2.44 6.48
N LEU A 35 12.81 2.96 5.35
CA LEU A 35 14.00 2.41 4.70
C LEU A 35 15.23 2.60 5.59
N ILE A 36 16.02 1.54 5.75
CA ILE A 36 17.31 1.59 6.41
C ILE A 36 18.44 1.61 5.37
N ALA A 37 19.67 1.93 5.80
CA ALA A 37 20.81 2.08 4.89
C ALA A 37 21.06 0.87 3.97
N SER A 38 20.79 -0.35 4.44
CA SER A 38 20.93 -1.55 3.62
C SER A 38 19.89 -1.65 2.50
N ASP A 39 18.66 -1.16 2.72
CA ASP A 39 17.58 -1.20 1.74
C ASP A 39 17.86 -0.31 0.51
N THR A 40 18.65 0.75 0.70
CA THR A 40 18.99 1.73 -0.36
C THR A 40 20.39 1.52 -0.95
N SER A 41 21.13 0.52 -0.46
CA SER A 41 22.43 0.16 -1.02
C SER A 41 22.28 -0.51 -2.39
N THR A 42 23.24 -0.32 -3.29
CA THR A 42 23.22 -0.93 -4.64
C THR A 42 23.53 -2.42 -4.66
N HIS A 43 24.00 -2.97 -3.53
CA HIS A 43 24.39 -4.37 -3.40
C HIS A 43 23.42 -5.18 -2.54
N GLY A 44 22.52 -4.50 -1.84
CA GLY A 44 21.47 -5.10 -1.03
C GLY A 44 20.14 -5.20 -1.75
N GLY A 45 19.12 -5.63 -1.01
CA GLY A 45 17.73 -5.56 -1.42
C GLY A 45 16.88 -5.00 -0.28
N PHE A 46 15.57 -4.98 -0.48
CA PHE A 46 14.62 -4.53 0.52
C PHE A 46 14.22 -5.67 1.47
N SER A 47 14.49 -5.52 2.76
CA SER A 47 14.12 -6.54 3.76
C SER A 47 12.67 -6.38 4.21
N VAL A 48 11.83 -7.39 4.00
CA VAL A 48 10.41 -7.34 4.39
C VAL A 48 10.20 -8.05 5.73
N PRO A 49 9.55 -7.44 6.74
CA PRO A 49 9.19 -8.14 7.97
C PRO A 49 8.28 -9.33 7.66
N ARG A 50 8.54 -10.49 8.27
CA ARG A 50 7.80 -11.74 8.00
C ARG A 50 6.28 -11.57 8.08
N ARG A 51 5.78 -10.94 9.15
CA ARG A 51 4.33 -10.68 9.35
C ARG A 51 3.73 -9.82 8.24
N ALA A 52 4.51 -8.90 7.66
CA ALA A 52 4.06 -8.09 6.54
C ALA A 52 4.00 -8.92 5.26
N ALA A 53 5.07 -9.66 4.94
CA ALA A 53 5.13 -10.51 3.75
C ALA A 53 3.98 -11.53 3.71
N GLU A 54 3.73 -12.24 4.82
CA GLU A 54 2.65 -13.23 4.95
C GLU A 54 1.25 -12.60 4.85
N LYS A 55 1.12 -11.30 5.19
CA LYS A 55 -0.17 -10.57 5.15
C LYS A 55 -0.48 -10.01 3.77
N VAL A 56 0.52 -9.49 3.06
CA VAL A 56 0.30 -8.66 1.86
C VAL A 56 0.69 -9.31 0.54
N PHE A 57 1.57 -10.31 0.54
CA PHE A 57 2.01 -10.97 -0.68
C PHE A 57 1.31 -12.32 -0.86
N PRO A 58 1.18 -12.80 -2.12
CA PRO A 58 0.77 -14.18 -2.35
C PRO A 58 1.70 -15.17 -1.63
N PRO A 59 1.20 -16.33 -1.19
CA PRO A 59 2.02 -17.36 -0.57
C PRO A 59 3.16 -17.82 -1.48
N LEU A 60 4.31 -18.17 -0.89
CA LEU A 60 5.42 -18.79 -1.61
C LEU A 60 5.22 -20.30 -1.70
N GLU A 61 5.68 -20.88 -2.81
CA GLU A 61 5.87 -22.33 -2.93
C GLU A 61 7.16 -22.74 -2.22
N PHE A 62 7.04 -23.21 -0.98
CA PHE A 62 8.19 -23.57 -0.12
C PHE A 62 8.91 -24.87 -0.54
N SER A 63 8.41 -25.57 -1.56
CA SER A 63 9.10 -26.72 -2.18
C SER A 63 10.30 -26.30 -3.04
N GLN A 64 10.38 -25.02 -3.44
CA GLN A 64 11.51 -24.47 -4.19
C GLN A 64 12.69 -24.12 -3.27
N GLN A 65 13.92 -24.13 -3.82
CA GLN A 65 15.12 -23.84 -3.04
C GLN A 65 16.03 -22.83 -3.78
N PRO A 66 16.06 -21.54 -3.38
CA PRO A 66 15.22 -20.91 -2.35
C PRO A 66 13.78 -20.60 -2.84
N PRO A 67 12.78 -20.54 -1.95
CA PRO A 67 11.42 -20.12 -2.31
C PRO A 67 11.40 -18.69 -2.84
N ALA A 68 10.85 -18.49 -4.05
CA ALA A 68 10.76 -17.17 -4.67
C ALA A 68 9.54 -17.03 -5.60
N GLN A 69 9.15 -15.78 -5.86
CA GLN A 69 8.13 -15.42 -6.86
C GLN A 69 8.42 -14.04 -7.46
N GLU A 70 7.89 -13.76 -8.65
CA GLU A 70 7.82 -12.41 -9.21
C GLU A 70 6.55 -11.71 -8.69
N LEU A 71 6.71 -10.52 -8.15
CA LEU A 71 5.62 -9.62 -7.79
C LEU A 71 5.55 -8.50 -8.82
N ILE A 72 4.34 -8.13 -9.22
CA ILE A 72 4.06 -6.97 -10.06
C ILE A 72 3.19 -6.03 -9.24
N ALA A 73 3.67 -4.80 -9.03
CA ALA A 73 2.93 -3.76 -8.32
C ALA A 73 2.76 -2.54 -9.23
N ARG A 74 1.63 -1.84 -9.08
CA ARG A 74 1.36 -0.59 -9.79
C ARG A 74 1.44 0.59 -8.84
N ASP A 75 2.15 1.65 -9.22
CA ASP A 75 2.24 2.87 -8.41
C ASP A 75 1.05 3.82 -8.64
N LEU A 76 1.05 4.99 -7.98
CA LEU A 76 -0.01 5.99 -8.10
C LEU A 76 -0.06 6.69 -9.47
N HIS A 77 0.96 6.49 -10.31
CA HIS A 77 1.07 7.03 -11.67
C HIS A 77 0.84 5.95 -12.73
N ASP A 78 0.26 4.82 -12.34
CA ASP A 78 -0.03 3.67 -13.19
C ASP A 78 1.21 2.96 -13.78
N ASN A 79 2.42 3.23 -13.28
CA ASN A 79 3.60 2.49 -13.71
C ASN A 79 3.66 1.11 -13.05
N GLU A 80 4.04 0.10 -13.83
CA GLU A 80 4.24 -1.26 -13.33
C GLU A 80 5.70 -1.49 -12.92
N TRP A 81 5.87 -2.03 -11.71
CA TRP A 81 7.15 -2.34 -11.10
C TRP A 81 7.22 -3.83 -10.79
N LYS A 82 8.31 -4.46 -11.23
CA LYS A 82 8.55 -5.88 -11.00
C LYS A 82 9.57 -6.07 -9.89
N PHE A 83 9.25 -6.95 -8.94
CA PHE A 83 10.12 -7.29 -7.82
C PHE A 83 10.28 -8.80 -7.68
N ARG A 84 11.49 -9.25 -7.34
CA ARG A 84 11.70 -10.64 -6.93
C ARG A 84 11.54 -10.75 -5.41
N HIS A 85 10.46 -11.39 -4.98
CA HIS A 85 10.28 -11.77 -3.58
C HIS A 85 10.96 -13.13 -3.36
N ILE A 86 11.91 -13.18 -2.43
CA ILE A 86 12.69 -14.38 -2.11
C ILE A 86 12.77 -14.56 -0.61
N PHE A 87 12.46 -15.77 -0.13
CA PHE A 87 12.63 -16.12 1.28
C PHE A 87 13.96 -16.86 1.44
N ARG A 88 14.94 -16.17 2.01
CA ARG A 88 16.30 -16.67 2.26
C ARG A 88 16.90 -16.01 3.50
N GLY A 89 18.00 -16.59 3.99
CA GLY A 89 18.88 -15.98 5.00
C GLY A 89 19.72 -14.87 4.43
#